data_AF-A0A8T5S1F4-F1
#
_entry.id   AF-A0A8T5S1F4-F1
#
_cell.length_a   1.000
_cell.length_b   1.000
_cell.length_c   1.000
_cell.angle_alpha   90.00
_cell.angle_beta   90.00
_cell.angle_gamma   90.00
#
_symmetry.space_group_name_H-M   'P 1'
#
loop_
_entity.id
_entity.type
_entity.pdbx_description
1 polymer ?
#
loop_
_entity_poly.entity_id
_entity_poly.type
_entity_poly.pdbx_seq_one_letter_code
_entity_poly.pdbx_strand_id
1 'polypeptide(L)'
;KIECSEGFLFISIKNKQISEKYPFRLHFEIPNYSSVLRGLPLGREKVKLRIPFPPKKSFKIRYYLDYKGLTIPSTLREIIYSPSDQDLSARRKGIMYLTGFSPVWKIFGKGRRICEKEVNFEINKLLNKNSNVRLYLFSPFSFSDPFWYGNYFQEIRIEINGDYLTERRLDEGENIIEFDLKDAKLHKIRNFIKLKFKYHLPFEFNRLWKTSALLEKIEIR
;
A
#
# COMPACT_ATOMS: atom_id res chain seq x y z
N LYS A 1 -18.45 -8.71 -8.39
CA LYS A 1 -17.97 -9.95 -7.72
C LYS A 1 -16.77 -9.58 -6.87
N ILE A 2 -16.69 -10.07 -5.63
CA ILE A 2 -15.54 -9.88 -4.75
C ILE A 2 -15.04 -11.29 -4.41
N GLU A 3 -13.77 -11.54 -4.70
CA GLU A 3 -13.06 -12.77 -4.35
C GLU A 3 -11.95 -12.41 -3.36
N CYS A 4 -11.64 -13.33 -2.46
CA CYS A 4 -10.59 -13.16 -1.48
C CYS A 4 -9.48 -14.18 -1.77
N SER A 5 -8.24 -13.72 -1.77
CA SER A 5 -7.07 -14.60 -1.86
C SER A 5 -5.87 -13.88 -1.29
N GLU A 6 -5.02 -14.62 -0.56
CA GLU A 6 -3.71 -14.16 -0.08
C GLU A 6 -3.74 -12.77 0.57
N GLY A 7 -4.77 -12.44 1.37
CA GLY A 7 -4.89 -11.14 2.05
C GLY A 7 -5.32 -9.95 1.19
N PHE A 8 -5.74 -10.20 -0.05
CA PHE A 8 -6.32 -9.23 -0.95
C PHE A 8 -7.77 -9.54 -1.30
N LEU A 9 -8.53 -8.48 -1.57
CA LEU A 9 -9.81 -8.56 -2.27
C LEU A 9 -9.58 -8.28 -3.75
N PHE A 10 -9.98 -9.24 -4.58
CA PHE A 10 -10.04 -9.14 -6.02
C PHE A 10 -11.47 -8.76 -6.41
N ILE A 11 -11.65 -7.52 -6.84
CA ILE A 11 -12.96 -6.98 -7.18
C ILE A 11 -13.09 -6.95 -8.69
N SER A 12 -14.17 -7.56 -9.19
CA SER A 12 -14.58 -7.46 -10.59
C SER A 12 -15.90 -6.68 -10.68
N ILE A 13 -15.86 -5.51 -11.30
CA ILE A 13 -17.03 -4.66 -11.57
C ILE A 13 -17.38 -4.74 -13.04
N LYS A 14 -18.66 -4.99 -13.35
CA LYS A 14 -19.17 -4.94 -14.72
C LYS A 14 -19.50 -3.49 -15.08
N ASN A 15 -18.86 -2.98 -16.13
CA ASN A 15 -19.24 -1.72 -16.74
C ASN A 15 -20.46 -1.96 -17.63
N LYS A 16 -21.62 -1.38 -17.26
CA LYS A 16 -22.89 -1.58 -17.98
C LYS A 16 -23.03 -0.67 -19.21
N GLN A 17 -22.22 0.39 -19.32
CA GLN A 17 -22.26 1.32 -20.45
C GLN A 17 -20.86 1.48 -21.04
N ILE A 18 -20.71 1.01 -22.27
CA ILE A 18 -19.57 1.35 -23.13
C ILE A 18 -19.91 2.73 -23.72
N SER A 19 -19.75 3.78 -22.92
CA SER A 19 -19.83 5.16 -23.41
C SER A 19 -18.50 5.52 -24.06
N GLU A 20 -18.53 6.28 -25.17
CA GLU A 20 -17.35 6.76 -25.89
C GLU A 20 -16.74 8.04 -25.31
N LYS A 21 -17.38 8.70 -24.34
CA LYS A 21 -16.89 9.97 -23.77
C LYS A 21 -17.05 10.08 -22.24
N TYR A 22 -15.95 10.54 -21.63
CA TYR A 22 -15.71 11.05 -20.26
C TYR A 22 -15.37 10.04 -19.11
N PRO A 23 -14.52 10.49 -18.14
CA PRO A 23 -13.43 9.80 -17.46
C PRO A 23 -13.78 9.45 -16.01
N PHE A 24 -14.90 8.76 -15.81
CA PHE A 24 -15.27 8.35 -14.46
C PHE A 24 -14.22 7.42 -13.88
N ARG A 25 -13.86 7.65 -12.62
CA ARG A 25 -12.97 6.76 -11.88
C ARG A 25 -13.80 6.02 -10.85
N LEU A 26 -13.54 4.72 -10.74
CA LEU A 26 -14.06 3.89 -9.68
C LEU A 26 -13.17 4.06 -8.46
N HIS A 27 -13.75 4.59 -7.39
CA HIS A 27 -13.13 4.61 -6.08
C HIS A 27 -13.63 3.41 -5.27
N PHE A 28 -12.71 2.67 -4.69
CA PHE A 28 -13.02 1.54 -3.81
C PHE A 28 -12.17 1.67 -2.54
N GLU A 29 -12.80 1.68 -1.37
CA GLU A 29 -12.11 1.81 -0.09
C GLU A 29 -12.64 0.87 0.99
N ILE A 30 -11.73 0.46 1.86
CA ILE A 30 -12.02 -0.03 3.19
C ILE A 30 -11.66 1.12 4.13
N PRO A 31 -12.66 1.80 4.74
CA PRO A 31 -12.39 2.97 5.56
C PRO A 31 -11.36 2.70 6.65
N ASN A 32 -10.43 3.65 6.80
CA ASN A 32 -9.31 3.57 7.75
C ASN A 32 -8.32 2.43 7.49
N TYR A 33 -8.37 1.78 6.32
CA TYR A 33 -7.50 0.65 6.03
C TYR A 33 -6.97 0.57 4.60
N SER A 34 -7.68 0.91 3.54
CA SER A 34 -7.08 0.86 2.20
C SER A 34 -7.99 1.53 1.18
N SER A 35 -7.42 2.08 0.11
CA SER A 35 -8.20 2.57 -1.01
C SER A 35 -7.48 2.33 -2.32
N VAL A 36 -8.25 2.14 -3.39
CA VAL A 36 -7.77 2.12 -4.76
C VAL A 36 -8.68 3.00 -5.61
N LEU A 37 -8.07 3.76 -6.51
CA LEU A 37 -8.75 4.55 -7.51
C LEU A 37 -8.36 4.02 -8.88
N ARG A 38 -9.34 3.82 -9.77
CA ARG A 38 -9.09 3.30 -11.11
C ARG A 38 -9.97 4.01 -12.12
N GLY A 39 -9.38 4.56 -13.17
CA GLY A 39 -10.15 4.98 -14.34
C GLY A 39 -10.97 3.82 -14.90
N LEU A 40 -12.21 4.06 -15.29
CA LEU A 40 -13.01 3.10 -16.05
C LEU A 40 -12.58 3.22 -17.53
N PRO A 41 -11.85 2.23 -18.08
CA PRO A 41 -11.40 2.31 -19.46
C PRO A 41 -12.57 2.12 -20.42
N LEU A 42 -12.56 2.92 -21.49
CA LEU A 42 -13.51 2.83 -22.60
C LEU A 42 -13.46 1.42 -23.21
N GLY A 43 -14.62 0.85 -23.56
CA GLY A 43 -14.71 -0.45 -24.24
C GLY A 43 -14.43 -1.69 -23.37
N ARG A 44 -14.04 -1.57 -22.10
CA ARG A 44 -13.91 -2.75 -21.22
C ARG A 44 -15.19 -2.99 -20.43
N GLU A 45 -15.81 -4.15 -20.68
CA GLU A 45 -16.99 -4.60 -19.92
C GLU A 45 -16.69 -4.90 -18.45
N LYS A 46 -15.43 -5.18 -18.10
CA LYS A 46 -15.02 -5.57 -16.75
C LYS A 46 -13.79 -4.79 -16.31
N VAL A 47 -13.89 -4.21 -15.10
CA VAL A 47 -12.77 -3.59 -14.41
C VAL A 47 -12.39 -4.47 -13.23
N LYS A 48 -11.11 -4.83 -13.15
CA LYS A 48 -10.53 -5.61 -12.07
C LYS A 48 -9.72 -4.68 -11.17
N LEU A 49 -9.91 -4.82 -9.87
CA LEU A 49 -9.17 -4.11 -8.83
C LEU A 49 -8.63 -5.11 -7.82
N ARG A 50 -7.47 -4.79 -7.25
CA ARG A 50 -6.90 -5.49 -6.10
C ARG A 50 -6.73 -4.49 -4.97
N ILE A 51 -7.20 -4.84 -3.78
CA ILE A 51 -7.04 -4.00 -2.58
C ILE A 51 -6.80 -4.91 -1.36
N PRO A 52 -5.84 -4.60 -0.48
CA PRO A 52 -5.69 -5.36 0.77
C PRO A 52 -6.91 -5.16 1.66
N PHE A 53 -7.27 -6.18 2.44
CA PHE A 53 -8.31 -6.05 3.48
C PHE A 53 -7.73 -6.05 4.89
N PRO A 54 -8.45 -5.64 5.96
CA PRO A 54 -7.96 -5.66 7.34
C PRO A 54 -8.07 -7.05 7.99
N PRO A 55 -7.25 -7.39 9.01
CA PRO A 55 -7.29 -8.70 9.66
C PRO A 55 -8.47 -8.79 10.65
N LYS A 56 -9.67 -8.47 10.17
CA LYS A 56 -10.91 -8.41 10.94
C LYS A 56 -11.90 -9.39 10.34
N LYS A 57 -12.69 -10.06 11.19
CA LYS A 57 -13.77 -10.98 10.77
C LYS A 57 -14.85 -10.29 9.94
N SER A 58 -14.97 -8.97 10.07
CA SER A 58 -15.88 -8.17 9.27
C SER A 58 -15.38 -6.72 9.16
N PHE A 59 -15.64 -6.10 8.02
CA PHE A 59 -15.32 -4.69 7.77
C PHE A 59 -16.23 -4.08 6.71
N LYS A 60 -16.34 -2.75 6.76
CA LYS A 60 -17.09 -1.98 5.76
C LYS A 60 -16.24 -1.79 4.50
N ILE A 61 -16.86 -1.98 3.35
CA ILE A 61 -16.36 -1.58 2.04
C ILE A 61 -17.24 -0.45 1.55
N ARG A 62 -16.62 0.63 1.04
CA ARG A 62 -17.30 1.73 0.36
C ARG A 62 -16.78 1.84 -1.06
N TYR A 63 -17.67 1.97 -2.02
CA TYR A 63 -17.29 2.23 -3.41
C TYR A 63 -18.25 3.22 -4.08
N TYR A 64 -17.72 3.98 -5.02
CA TYR A 64 -18.47 5.02 -5.76
C TYR A 64 -17.73 5.37 -7.05
N LEU A 65 -18.44 6.04 -7.95
CA LEU A 65 -17.82 6.73 -9.08
C LEU A 65 -17.45 8.15 -8.66
N ASP A 66 -16.28 8.58 -9.09
CA ASP A 66 -15.87 9.98 -9.04
C ASP A 66 -15.66 10.53 -10.45
N TYR A 67 -15.77 11.85 -10.56
CA TYR A 67 -15.34 12.61 -11.72
C TYR A 67 -14.40 13.72 -11.24
N LYS A 68 -13.12 13.66 -11.63
CA LYS A 68 -12.09 14.64 -11.25
C LYS A 68 -12.03 14.90 -9.73
N GLY A 69 -12.23 13.86 -8.92
CA GLY A 69 -12.14 13.93 -7.45
C GLY A 69 -13.46 14.31 -6.77
N LEU A 70 -14.51 14.61 -7.54
CA LEU A 70 -15.85 14.84 -7.03
C LEU A 70 -16.61 13.52 -6.98
N THR A 71 -16.99 13.10 -5.78
CA THR A 71 -17.83 11.91 -5.57
C THR A 71 -19.20 12.11 -6.20
N ILE A 72 -19.70 11.12 -6.93
CA ILE A 72 -21.08 11.11 -7.44
C ILE A 72 -21.96 10.42 -6.40
N PRO A 73 -22.75 11.16 -5.59
CA PRO A 73 -23.37 10.60 -4.38
C PRO A 73 -24.36 9.48 -4.67
N SER A 74 -25.07 9.53 -5.80
CA SER A 74 -26.02 8.50 -6.24
C SER A 74 -25.36 7.13 -6.49
N THR A 75 -24.05 7.10 -6.74
CA THR A 75 -23.26 5.88 -6.98
C THR A 75 -22.62 5.32 -5.72
N LEU A 76 -22.71 6.04 -4.60
CA LEU A 76 -22.17 5.60 -3.33
C LEU A 76 -22.86 4.32 -2.85
N ARG A 77 -22.07 3.30 -2.59
CA ARG A 77 -22.52 2.05 -2.00
C ARG A 77 -21.60 1.68 -0.86
N GLU A 78 -22.21 1.15 0.20
CA GLU A 78 -21.52 0.59 1.33
C GLU A 78 -22.01 -0.84 1.53
N ILE A 79 -21.09 -1.75 1.75
CA ILE A 79 -21.38 -3.15 2.07
C ILE A 79 -20.53 -3.58 3.26
N ILE A 80 -21.05 -4.51 4.05
CA ILE A 80 -20.27 -5.21 5.07
C ILE A 80 -19.74 -6.48 4.42
N TYR A 81 -18.43 -6.69 4.48
CA TYR A 81 -17.79 -7.88 3.96
C TYR A 81 -17.14 -8.65 5.11
N SER A 82 -17.37 -9.96 5.11
CA SER A 82 -16.86 -10.90 6.10
C SER A 82 -16.10 -12.01 5.38
N PRO A 83 -14.76 -11.95 5.32
CA PRO A 83 -13.96 -13.02 4.72
C PRO A 83 -14.11 -14.33 5.51
N SER A 84 -13.84 -15.47 4.86
CA SER A 84 -13.85 -16.77 5.54
C SER A 84 -12.68 -16.90 6.54
N ASP A 85 -12.78 -17.83 7.48
CA ASP A 85 -11.66 -18.11 8.40
C ASP A 85 -10.41 -18.61 7.67
N GLN A 86 -10.59 -19.29 6.53
CA GLN A 86 -9.49 -19.72 5.65
C GLN A 86 -8.77 -18.51 5.05
N ASP A 87 -9.51 -17.52 4.56
CA ASP A 87 -8.97 -16.27 4.01
C ASP A 87 -8.18 -15.47 5.04
N LEU A 88 -8.72 -15.36 6.26
CA LEU A 88 -8.06 -14.69 7.38
C LEU A 88 -6.76 -15.39 7.77
N SER A 89 -6.75 -16.73 7.74
CA SER A 89 -5.58 -17.55 8.07
C SER A 89 -4.50 -17.47 7.00
N ALA A 90 -4.87 -17.47 5.72
CA ALA A 90 -3.94 -17.29 4.59
C ALA A 90 -3.22 -15.92 4.69
N ARG A 91 -3.96 -14.88 5.09
CA ARG A 91 -3.43 -13.53 5.24
C ARG A 91 -2.40 -13.38 6.36
N ARG A 92 -2.46 -14.19 7.43
CA ARG A 92 -1.51 -14.12 8.57
C ARG A 92 -0.05 -14.37 8.18
N LYS A 93 0.22 -14.92 6.98
CA LYS A 93 1.57 -15.32 6.57
C LYS A 93 2.39 -14.27 5.82
N GLY A 94 1.87 -13.07 5.52
CA GLY A 94 2.64 -12.14 4.67
C GLY A 94 2.29 -10.67 4.69
N ILE A 95 1.03 -10.28 4.97
CA ILE A 95 0.59 -8.89 4.70
C ILE A 95 0.56 -8.01 5.94
N MET A 96 1.49 -7.05 6.00
CA MET A 96 1.54 -6.02 7.04
C MET A 96 1.10 -4.66 6.47
N TYR A 97 0.13 -4.04 7.13
CA TYR A 97 -0.35 -2.69 6.79
C TYR A 97 0.53 -1.63 7.44
N LEU A 98 1.06 -0.69 6.65
CA LEU A 98 2.08 0.25 7.09
C LEU A 98 1.46 1.64 7.41
N THR A 99 0.82 1.83 8.57
CA THR A 99 0.24 3.15 8.97
C THR A 99 1.11 3.95 9.92
N GLY A 100 1.54 5.16 9.54
CA GLY A 100 2.16 6.10 10.48
C GLY A 100 2.49 7.46 9.88
N PHE A 101 2.63 8.44 10.76
CA PHE A 101 3.15 9.79 10.46
C PHE A 101 4.38 10.03 11.32
N SER A 102 5.32 10.80 10.79
CA SER A 102 6.50 11.20 11.54
C SER A 102 6.29 12.56 12.23
N PRO A 103 7.26 13.02 13.04
CA PRO A 103 7.22 14.32 13.70
C PRO A 103 6.98 15.49 12.74
N VAL A 104 6.66 16.66 13.28
CA VAL A 104 6.46 17.89 12.48
C VAL A 104 7.82 18.46 12.06
N TRP A 105 8.03 18.64 10.76
CA TRP A 105 9.20 19.27 10.15
C TRP A 105 8.89 20.70 9.73
N LYS A 106 9.84 21.63 9.85
CA LYS A 106 9.67 22.98 9.31
C LYS A 106 10.06 23.01 7.82
N ILE A 107 9.07 23.22 6.96
CA ILE A 107 9.27 23.42 5.51
C ILE A 107 8.74 24.81 5.16
N PHE A 108 9.58 25.66 4.56
CA PHE A 108 9.26 27.07 4.27
C PHE A 108 8.71 27.85 5.48
N GLY A 109 9.29 27.62 6.66
CA GLY A 109 8.85 28.29 7.90
C GLY A 109 7.54 27.77 8.51
N LYS A 110 6.82 26.85 7.84
CA LYS A 110 5.59 26.23 8.34
C LYS A 110 5.86 24.82 8.86
N GLY A 111 5.26 24.47 10.00
CA GLY A 111 5.32 23.11 10.54
C GLY A 111 4.45 22.18 9.72
N ARG A 112 5.07 21.24 9.00
CA ARG A 112 4.42 20.24 8.16
C ARG A 112 4.73 18.83 8.66
N ARG A 113 3.78 17.91 8.54
CA ARG A 113 4.05 16.50 8.83
C ARG A 113 4.50 15.81 7.56
N ILE A 114 5.60 15.07 7.65
CA ILE A 114 5.97 14.11 6.62
C ILE A 114 5.24 12.82 6.96
N CYS A 115 4.61 12.19 5.97
CA CYS A 115 4.17 10.82 6.18
C CYS A 115 5.45 9.98 6.18
N GLU A 116 5.78 9.40 7.33
CA GLU A 116 6.80 8.36 7.40
C GLU A 116 6.31 7.27 8.33
N LYS A 117 6.67 6.03 8.01
CA LYS A 117 6.31 4.86 8.80
C LYS A 117 7.51 3.96 8.99
N GLU A 118 7.77 3.60 10.23
CA GLU A 118 8.70 2.52 10.57
C GLU A 118 7.93 1.20 10.75
N VAL A 119 8.48 0.13 10.17
CA VAL A 119 8.08 -1.24 10.47
C VAL A 119 9.31 -2.07 10.77
N ASN A 120 9.23 -2.85 11.84
CA ASN A 120 10.28 -3.72 12.32
C ASN A 120 9.78 -5.16 12.24
N PHE A 121 10.59 -6.06 11.68
CA PHE A 121 10.32 -7.49 11.72
C PHE A 121 11.56 -8.26 12.13
N GLU A 122 11.33 -9.29 12.95
CA GLU A 122 12.33 -10.27 13.34
C GLU A 122 12.48 -11.31 12.22
N ILE A 123 13.72 -11.58 11.85
CA ILE A 123 14.05 -12.67 10.93
C ILE A 123 14.37 -13.90 11.75
N ASN A 124 13.45 -14.87 11.71
CA ASN A 124 13.58 -16.17 12.38
C ASN A 124 14.42 -17.18 11.56
N LYS A 125 15.28 -16.70 10.66
CA LYS A 125 16.22 -17.52 9.87
C LYS A 125 17.65 -17.06 10.14
N LEU A 126 18.59 -18.00 10.10
CA LEU A 126 20.02 -17.68 10.11
C LEU A 126 20.37 -16.87 8.86
N LEU A 127 20.84 -15.64 9.07
CA LEU A 127 21.36 -14.78 8.01
C LEU A 127 22.87 -14.92 7.96
N ASN A 128 23.43 -14.95 6.75
CA ASN A 128 24.86 -14.82 6.54
C ASN A 128 25.14 -13.63 5.60
N LYS A 129 26.40 -13.22 5.51
CA LYS A 129 26.79 -12.07 4.67
C LYS A 129 26.55 -12.28 3.17
N ASN A 130 26.37 -13.53 2.74
CA ASN A 130 26.09 -13.89 1.36
C ASN A 130 24.58 -14.03 1.09
N SER A 131 23.73 -13.91 2.13
CA SER A 131 22.29 -13.98 1.97
C SER A 131 21.80 -12.78 1.18
N ASN A 132 20.85 -13.04 0.28
CA ASN A 132 20.11 -12.02 -0.44
C ASN A 132 18.69 -11.95 0.12
N VAL A 133 18.25 -10.74 0.47
CA VAL A 133 16.90 -10.50 0.95
C VAL A 133 16.11 -9.82 -0.15
N ARG A 134 14.93 -10.39 -0.46
CA ARG A 134 13.99 -9.85 -1.43
C ARG A 134 12.67 -9.49 -0.73
N LEU A 135 12.30 -8.22 -0.80
CA LEU A 135 11.04 -7.69 -0.27
C LEU A 135 10.05 -7.50 -1.41
N TYR A 136 8.85 -8.04 -1.25
CA TYR A 136 7.72 -7.82 -2.14
C TYR A 136 6.81 -6.80 -1.48
N LEU A 137 6.73 -5.61 -2.06
CA LEU A 137 6.00 -4.47 -1.54
C LEU A 137 4.92 -4.06 -2.55
N PHE A 138 3.80 -3.56 -2.06
CA PHE A 138 2.76 -2.97 -2.89
C PHE A 138 2.49 -1.54 -2.45
N SER A 139 2.73 -0.58 -3.34
CA SER A 139 2.39 0.83 -3.15
C SER A 139 0.97 1.08 -3.66
N PRO A 140 -0.01 1.45 -2.82
CA PRO A 140 -1.37 1.72 -3.27
C PRO A 140 -1.52 3.09 -3.96
N PHE A 141 -0.43 3.85 -4.09
CA PHE A 141 -0.47 5.19 -4.67
C PHE A 141 -0.59 5.14 -6.18
N SER A 142 -1.21 6.18 -6.72
CA SER A 142 -1.20 6.51 -8.14
C SER A 142 -0.67 7.94 -8.27
N PHE A 143 0.63 8.13 -8.05
CA PHE A 143 1.31 9.43 -8.17
C PHE A 143 1.23 10.02 -9.59
N SER A 144 0.97 9.16 -10.58
CA SER A 144 0.62 9.48 -11.95
C SER A 144 -0.71 10.23 -12.10
N ASP A 145 -1.56 10.24 -11.05
CA ASP A 145 -2.80 11.03 -11.05
C ASP A 145 -2.49 12.54 -10.99
N PRO A 146 -3.05 13.36 -11.90
CA PRO A 146 -2.83 14.81 -11.92
C PRO A 146 -3.18 15.54 -10.61
N PHE A 147 -3.98 14.92 -9.74
CA PHE A 147 -4.28 15.46 -8.41
C PHE A 147 -3.04 15.60 -7.52
N TRP A 148 -1.99 14.83 -7.82
CA TRP A 148 -0.68 14.94 -7.18
C TRP A 148 0.23 15.87 -7.98
N TYR A 149 -0.16 17.11 -8.29
CA TYR A 149 0.61 18.20 -8.93
C TYR A 149 2.19 18.17 -8.90
N GLY A 150 2.86 17.19 -9.53
CA GLY A 150 4.33 17.09 -9.63
C GLY A 150 4.99 15.77 -9.17
N ASN A 151 6.32 15.79 -9.08
CA ASN A 151 7.24 14.65 -8.88
C ASN A 151 7.14 13.96 -7.50
N TYR A 152 5.96 13.43 -7.15
CA TYR A 152 5.79 12.69 -5.91
C TYR A 152 6.24 11.25 -6.06
N PHE A 153 6.82 10.73 -4.99
CA PHE A 153 7.24 9.35 -4.91
C PHE A 153 7.32 8.92 -3.46
N GLN A 154 7.35 7.60 -3.31
CA GLN A 154 7.57 6.94 -2.06
C GLN A 154 9.00 6.39 -2.05
N GLU A 155 9.72 6.57 -0.96
CA GLU A 155 10.99 5.92 -0.70
C GLU A 155 10.86 4.94 0.45
N ILE A 156 11.74 3.95 0.44
CA ILE A 156 11.95 3.03 1.53
C ILE A 156 13.43 2.96 1.86
N ARG A 157 13.74 3.30 3.10
CA ARG A 157 15.04 3.09 3.73
C ARG A 157 15.00 1.78 4.50
N ILE A 158 16.00 0.96 4.27
CA ILE A 158 16.15 -0.38 4.83
C ILE A 158 17.32 -0.36 5.79
N GLU A 159 17.06 -0.80 7.02
CA GLU A 159 18.06 -0.94 8.08
C GLU A 159 18.03 -2.37 8.60
N ILE A 160 19.18 -2.89 9.03
CA ILE A 160 19.28 -4.17 9.74
C ILE A 160 19.98 -3.95 11.07
N ASN A 161 19.35 -4.38 12.16
CA ASN A 161 19.85 -4.16 13.52
C ASN A 161 20.18 -2.69 13.83
N GLY A 162 19.52 -1.74 13.14
CA GLY A 162 19.75 -0.29 13.27
C GLY A 162 20.79 0.29 12.30
N ASP A 163 21.58 -0.55 11.62
CA ASP A 163 22.53 -0.10 10.60
C ASP A 163 21.83 0.11 9.26
N TYR A 164 22.12 1.24 8.61
CA TYR A 164 21.64 1.53 7.26
C TYR A 164 22.21 0.54 6.25
N LEU A 165 21.33 -0.04 5.43
CA LEU A 165 21.71 -0.88 4.30
C LEU A 165 21.55 -0.13 2.98
N THR A 166 20.32 0.29 2.69
CA THR A 166 20.02 0.89 1.39
C THR A 166 18.73 1.70 1.41
N GLU A 167 18.56 2.52 0.40
CA GLU A 167 17.35 3.28 0.14
C GLU A 167 16.92 3.09 -1.31
N ARG A 168 15.62 2.94 -1.54
CA ARG A 168 15.03 2.74 -2.87
C ARG A 168 13.76 3.55 -3.02
N ARG A 169 13.53 4.03 -4.23
CA ARG A 169 12.22 4.56 -4.64
C ARG A 169 11.28 3.38 -4.93
N LEU A 170 10.02 3.54 -4.55
CA LEU A 170 8.93 2.63 -4.87
C LEU A 170 8.12 3.18 -6.04
N ASP A 171 7.86 2.32 -7.01
CA ASP A 171 6.93 2.52 -8.10
C ASP A 171 5.47 2.30 -7.63
N GLU A 172 4.51 2.70 -8.45
CA GLU A 172 3.09 2.46 -8.19
C GLU A 172 2.75 0.98 -8.35
N GLY A 173 2.00 0.41 -7.41
CA GLY A 173 1.65 -1.01 -7.42
C GLY A 173 2.79 -1.89 -6.94
N GLU A 174 3.12 -2.93 -7.70
CA GLU A 174 4.05 -4.00 -7.27
C GLU A 174 5.52 -3.57 -7.34
N ASN A 175 6.25 -3.86 -6.28
CA ASN A 175 7.66 -3.52 -6.12
C ASN A 175 8.42 -4.74 -5.58
N ILE A 176 9.56 -5.04 -6.19
CA ILE A 176 10.48 -6.06 -5.71
C ILE A 176 11.80 -5.37 -5.37
N ILE A 177 12.19 -5.40 -4.10
CA ILE A 177 13.46 -4.82 -3.65
C ILE A 177 14.40 -5.93 -3.23
N GLU A 178 15.57 -5.95 -3.85
CA GLU A 178 16.66 -6.86 -3.50
C GLU A 178 17.83 -6.10 -2.91
N PHE A 179 18.41 -6.66 -1.85
CA PHE A 179 19.64 -6.17 -1.26
C PHE A 179 20.43 -7.32 -0.65
N ASP A 180 21.76 -7.20 -0.68
CA ASP A 180 22.66 -8.13 -0.01
C ASP A 180 22.99 -7.66 1.42
N LEU A 181 23.52 -8.59 2.21
CA LEU A 181 23.88 -8.37 3.62
C LEU A 181 25.40 -8.31 3.83
N LYS A 182 26.18 -7.99 2.79
CA LYS A 182 27.65 -8.05 2.85
C LYS A 182 28.23 -7.14 3.93
N ASP A 183 27.70 -5.92 4.00
CA ASP A 183 28.14 -4.89 4.95
C ASP A 183 27.28 -4.84 6.21
N ALA A 184 26.29 -5.73 6.34
CA ALA A 184 25.41 -5.80 7.49
C ALA A 184 26.14 -6.29 8.75
N LYS A 185 25.89 -5.64 9.90
CA LYS A 185 26.24 -6.20 11.21
C LYS A 185 25.16 -7.18 11.65
N LEU A 186 25.39 -8.46 11.36
CA LEU A 186 24.48 -9.54 11.71
C LEU A 186 24.71 -10.03 13.14
N HIS A 187 23.63 -10.24 13.87
CA HIS A 187 23.65 -10.92 15.15
C HIS A 187 23.50 -12.43 14.95
N LYS A 188 24.10 -13.22 15.85
CA LYS A 188 24.05 -14.69 15.78
C LYS A 188 22.67 -15.30 16.08
N ILE A 189 21.83 -14.60 16.85
CA ILE A 189 20.58 -15.14 17.39
C ILE A 189 19.37 -14.50 16.72
N ARG A 190 19.26 -13.17 16.74
CA ARG A 190 18.09 -12.44 16.23
C ARG A 190 18.53 -11.24 15.41
N ASN A 191 18.04 -11.18 14.17
CA ASN A 191 18.23 -10.05 13.29
C ASN A 191 16.90 -9.36 13.05
N PHE A 192 16.89 -8.04 13.08
CA PHE A 192 15.71 -7.23 12.81
C PHE A 192 15.94 -6.41 11.56
N ILE A 193 15.03 -6.50 10.59
CA ILE A 193 14.99 -5.53 9.51
C ILE A 193 13.96 -4.48 9.84
N LYS A 194 14.38 -3.22 9.75
CA LYS A 194 13.54 -2.05 9.85
C LYS A 194 13.37 -1.44 8.46
N LEU A 195 12.13 -1.22 8.08
CA LEU A 195 11.74 -0.49 6.88
C LEU A 195 11.18 0.86 7.30
N LYS A 196 11.81 1.95 6.85
CA LYS A 196 11.35 3.31 7.02
C LYS A 196 10.83 3.82 5.68
N PHE A 197 9.52 3.96 5.58
CA PHE A 197 8.89 4.52 4.39
C PHE A 197 8.83 6.02 4.54
N LYS A 198 9.27 6.75 3.52
CA LYS A 198 9.19 8.20 3.43
C LYS A 198 8.36 8.59 2.23
N TYR A 199 7.33 9.40 2.45
CA TYR A 199 6.53 9.94 1.36
C TYR A 199 6.94 11.39 1.12
N HIS A 200 7.32 11.72 -0.10
CA HIS A 200 7.72 13.08 -0.47
C HIS A 200 6.51 14.02 -0.64
N LEU A 201 5.49 13.89 0.22
CA LEU A 201 4.32 14.76 0.27
C LEU A 201 4.24 15.46 1.64
N PRO A 202 4.25 16.80 1.69
CA PRO A 202 3.91 17.53 2.90
C PRO A 202 2.39 17.50 3.15
N PHE A 203 1.95 16.95 4.29
CA PHE A 203 0.52 16.95 4.67
C PHE A 203 0.20 18.01 5.74
N GLU A 204 -0.89 18.77 5.53
CA GLU A 204 -1.55 19.55 6.58
C GLU A 204 -3.03 19.14 6.82
N PHE A 205 -3.76 18.53 5.86
CA PHE A 205 -5.24 18.51 5.95
C PHE A 205 -6.06 17.29 5.44
N ASN A 206 -5.50 16.12 5.08
CA ASN A 206 -6.33 15.06 4.45
C ASN A 206 -6.40 13.72 5.20
N ARG A 207 -7.48 12.95 5.01
CA ARG A 207 -7.73 11.66 5.68
C ARG A 207 -6.61 10.65 5.37
N LEU A 208 -5.86 10.38 6.43
CA LEU A 208 -4.47 9.92 6.50
C LEU A 208 -4.21 8.42 6.26
N TRP A 209 -5.24 7.64 5.98
CA TRP A 209 -5.14 6.17 5.90
C TRP A 209 -5.09 5.64 4.47
N LYS A 210 -5.18 6.51 3.45
CA LYS A 210 -5.07 6.16 2.04
C LYS A 210 -3.60 6.00 1.56
N THR A 211 -2.64 6.13 2.47
CA THR A 211 -1.23 6.42 2.17
C THR A 211 -0.25 5.34 2.62
N SER A 212 -0.69 4.10 2.83
CA SER A 212 0.18 3.04 3.37
C SER A 212 0.58 2.03 2.32
N ALA A 213 1.88 1.86 2.06
CA ALA A 213 2.36 0.68 1.37
C ALA A 213 2.01 -0.61 2.14
N LEU A 214 2.12 -1.74 1.46
CA LEU A 214 1.92 -3.07 1.99
C LEU A 214 3.19 -3.86 1.80
N LEU A 215 3.63 -4.54 2.84
CA LEU A 215 4.60 -5.63 2.67
C LEU A 215 3.81 -6.90 2.39
N GLU A 216 4.02 -7.52 1.24
CA GLU A 216 3.34 -8.75 0.82
C GLU A 216 4.12 -10.00 1.24
N LYS A 217 5.44 -9.98 1.06
CA LYS A 217 6.32 -11.13 1.29
C LYS A 217 7.76 -10.70 1.54
N ILE A 218 8.47 -11.49 2.34
CA ILE A 218 9.93 -11.44 2.47
C ILE A 218 10.48 -12.81 2.04
N GLU A 219 11.39 -12.81 1.07
CA GLU A 219 12.19 -13.97 0.71
C GLU A 219 13.64 -13.77 1.14
N ILE A 220 14.26 -14.84 1.64
CA ILE A 220 15.68 -14.87 2.00
C ILE A 220 16.28 -16.03 1.21
N ARG A 221 17.29 -15.73 0.39
CA ARG A 221 18.02 -16.66 -0.46
C ARG A 221 19.47 -16.78 -0.02
#